data_AF-A0A656JRK5-F1
#
_entry.id   AF-A0A656JRK5-F1
#
_cell.length_a   1.000
_cell.length_b   1.000
_cell.length_c   1.000
_cell.angle_alpha   90.00
_cell.angle_beta   90.00
_cell.angle_gamma   90.00
#
_symmetry.space_group_name_H-M   'P 1'
#
loop_
_entity.id
_entity.type
_entity.pdbx_description
1 polymer ?
#
loop_
_entity_poly.entity_id
_entity_poly.type
_entity_poly.pdbx_seq_one_letter_code
_entity_poly.pdbx_strand_id
1 'polypeptide(L)' 'DMPQILQDLGITPDKEVITHCQTHHRSGFTYLVAKALGYPRVKAYAGSWGEWGNHPDTPVEVPIAAVAPIETAEVIEPAA' A
#
# COMPACT_ATOMS: atom_id res chain seq x y z
N ASP A 1 11.31 14.26 16.42
CA ASP A 1 11.85 13.00 16.95
C ASP A 1 11.03 11.84 16.39
N MET A 2 11.69 10.77 15.90
CA MET A 2 10.99 9.70 15.16
C MET A 2 9.99 8.91 16.03
N PRO A 3 10.33 8.48 17.27
CA PRO A 3 9.39 7.86 18.18
C PRO A 3 8.12 8.69 18.41
N GLN A 4 8.26 10.00 18.64
CA GLN A 4 7.11 10.88 18.87
C GLN A 4 6.19 10.95 17.64
N ILE A 5 6.75 11.12 16.44
CA ILE A 5 5.97 11.15 15.19
C ILE A 5 5.17 9.87 15.01
N LEU A 6 5.78 8.71 15.28
CA LEU A 6 5.08 7.42 15.17
C LEU A 6 3.97 7.29 16.21
N GLN A 7 4.21 7.72 17.46
CA GLN A 7 3.19 7.72 18.53
C GLN A 7 2.00 8.62 18.19
N ASP A 8 2.23 9.81 17.66
CA ASP A 8 1.17 10.75 17.26
C ASP A 8 0.29 10.19 16.12
N LEU A 9 0.86 9.31 15.29
CA LEU A 9 0.15 8.55 14.24
C LEU A 9 -0.48 7.25 14.77
N GLY A 10 -0.37 6.96 16.07
CA GLY A 10 -0.87 5.73 16.68
C GLY A 10 -0.07 4.47 16.32
N ILE A 11 1.13 4.62 15.77
CA ILE A 11 2.06 3.53 15.48
C ILE A 11 2.94 3.34 16.72
N THR A 12 2.62 2.34 17.54
CA THR A 12 3.21 2.16 18.87
C THR A 12 3.86 0.76 19.03
N PRO A 13 4.88 0.60 19.90
CA PRO A 13 5.58 -0.69 20.07
C PRO A 13 4.73 -1.83 20.64
N ASP A 14 3.57 -1.55 21.24
CA ASP A 14 2.61 -2.53 21.75
C ASP A 14 1.71 -3.14 20.65
N LYS A 15 1.77 -2.62 19.42
CA LYS A 15 1.06 -3.16 18.25
C LYS A 15 1.92 -4.12 17.44
N GLU A 16 1.28 -4.90 16.56
CA GLU A 16 1.97 -5.52 15.43
C GLU A 16 1.95 -4.51 14.27
N VAL A 17 3.13 -4.26 13.68
CA VAL A 17 3.30 -3.27 12.61
C VAL A 17 3.79 -3.99 11.37
N ILE A 18 3.04 -3.88 10.27
CA ILE A 18 3.38 -4.52 8.99
C ILE A 18 3.59 -3.42 7.96
N THR A 19 4.81 -3.27 7.45
CA THR A 19 5.10 -2.25 6.45
C THR A 19 4.91 -2.78 5.03
N HIS A 20 4.34 -1.95 4.14
CA HIS A 20 4.14 -2.29 2.73
C HIS A 20 4.32 -1.05 1.84
N CYS A 21 4.60 -1.27 0.55
CA CYS A 21 4.51 -0.24 -0.48
C CYS A 21 4.05 -0.85 -1.80
N GLN A 22 4.84 -0.76 -2.88
CA GLN A 22 4.56 -1.46 -4.15
C GLN A 22 5.20 -2.85 -4.19
N THR A 23 6.51 -2.94 -3.94
CA THR A 23 7.32 -4.16 -3.97
C THR A 23 8.30 -4.19 -2.79
N HIS A 24 7.87 -3.68 -1.64
CA HIS A 24 8.63 -3.53 -0.40
C HIS A 24 9.90 -2.63 -0.42
N HIS A 25 10.41 -2.16 -1.56
CA HIS A 25 11.64 -1.34 -1.61
C HIS A 25 11.60 -0.09 -0.71
N ARG A 26 10.54 0.72 -0.79
CA ARG A 26 10.40 1.94 0.03
C ARG A 26 10.12 1.63 1.50
N SER A 27 9.23 0.67 1.75
CA SER A 27 8.82 0.28 3.10
C SER A 27 9.91 -0.48 3.87
N GLY A 28 10.93 -1.00 3.17
CA GLY A 28 12.11 -1.58 3.78
C GLY A 28 12.88 -0.58 4.65
N PHE A 29 12.95 0.70 4.24
CA PHE A 29 13.53 1.74 5.09
C PHE A 29 12.75 1.93 6.38
N THR A 30 11.42 2.05 6.30
CA THR A 30 10.54 2.17 7.49
C THR A 30 10.62 0.94 8.39
N TYR A 31 10.72 -0.26 7.82
CA TYR A 31 10.94 -1.50 8.57
C TYR A 31 12.24 -1.43 9.39
N LEU A 32 13.35 -1.01 8.77
CA LEU A 32 14.64 -0.86 9.47
C LEU A 32 14.59 0.21 10.55
N VAL A 33 13.93 1.35 10.31
CA VAL A 33 13.72 2.39 11.33
C VAL A 33 12.97 1.82 12.53
N ALA A 34 11.85 1.12 12.32
CA ALA A 34 11.09 0.52 13.42
C ALA A 34 11.91 -0.54 14.19
N LYS A 35 12.73 -1.34 13.50
CA LYS A 35 13.67 -2.27 14.15
C LYS A 35 14.70 -1.53 15.00
N ALA A 36 15.29 -0.45 14.49
CA ALA A 36 16.26 0.36 15.21
C ALA A 36 15.65 1.05 16.45
N LEU A 37 14.36 1.39 16.39
CA LEU A 37 13.59 1.95 17.51
C LEU A 37 13.07 0.88 18.49
N GLY A 38 13.40 -0.39 18.29
CA GLY A 38 13.06 -1.46 19.23
C GLY A 38 11.62 -1.97 19.14
N TYR A 39 10.93 -1.79 18.02
CA TYR A 39 9.58 -2.33 17.85
C TYR A 39 9.64 -3.88 17.86
N PRO A 40 9.03 -4.55 18.85
CA PRO A 40 9.24 -5.98 19.06
C PRO A 40 8.50 -6.85 18.02
N ARG A 41 7.43 -6.33 17.41
CA ARG A 41 6.57 -7.04 16.46
C ARG A 41 6.40 -6.26 15.14
N VAL A 42 7.52 -5.81 14.56
CA VAL A 42 7.50 -5.26 13.21
C VAL A 42 7.81 -6.34 12.17
N LYS A 43 7.02 -6.39 11.09
CA LYS A 43 7.17 -7.30 9.95
C LYS A 43 7.14 -6.53 8.63
N ALA A 44 7.68 -7.15 7.59
CA ALA A 44 7.72 -6.64 6.22
C ALA A 44 6.79 -7.46 5.33
N TYR A 45 5.82 -6.82 4.67
CA TYR A 45 5.00 -7.49 3.66
C TYR A 45 5.69 -7.39 2.28
N ALA A 46 6.41 -8.45 1.91
CA ALA A 46 7.22 -8.49 0.68
C ALA A 46 6.38 -8.30 -0.59
N GLY A 47 5.25 -8.99 -0.71
CA GLY A 47 4.36 -8.90 -1.87
C GLY A 47 3.73 -7.51 -2.04
N SER A 48 3.43 -6.82 -0.92
CA SER A 48 3.01 -5.41 -0.94
C SER A 48 1.78 -5.19 -1.87
N TRP A 49 1.60 -3.99 -2.41
CA TRP A 49 0.54 -3.73 -3.40
C TRP A 49 0.71 -4.56 -4.68
N GLY A 50 1.93 -4.98 -5.03
CA GLY A 50 2.17 -5.82 -6.20
C GLY A 50 1.53 -7.20 -6.11
N GLU A 51 1.46 -7.77 -4.92
CA GLU A 51 0.72 -9.01 -4.66
C GLU A 51 -0.76 -8.73 -4.42
N TRP A 52 -1.08 -7.82 -3.48
CA TRP A 52 -2.47 -7.54 -3.09
C TRP A 52 -3.28 -6.98 -4.27
N GLY A 53 -2.90 -5.82 -4.81
CA GLY A 53 -3.68 -5.13 -5.84
C GLY A 53 -3.83 -5.87 -7.18
N ASN A 54 -3.06 -6.95 -7.40
CA ASN A 54 -3.19 -7.80 -8.59
C ASN A 54 -3.91 -9.12 -8.32
N HIS A 55 -4.23 -9.45 -7.07
CA HIS A 55 -4.97 -10.67 -6.75
C HIS A 55 -6.48 -10.42 -6.93
N PRO A 56 -7.19 -11.23 -7.75
CA PRO A 56 -8.58 -10.96 -8.14
C PRO A 56 -9.55 -10.93 -6.97
N ASP A 57 -9.27 -11.72 -5.92
CA ASP A 57 -10.16 -11.86 -4.76
C ASP A 57 -9.83 -10.92 -3.59
N THR A 58 -8.86 -10.02 -3.74
CA THR A 58 -8.54 -9.07 -2.66
C THR A 58 -9.38 -7.80 -2.78
N PRO A 59 -9.92 -7.27 -1.66
CA PRO A 59 -10.66 -6.03 -1.71
C PRO A 59 -9.73 -4.85 -1.97
N VAL A 60 -10.19 -3.92 -2.81
CA VAL A 60 -9.49 -2.68 -3.11
C VAL A 60 -10.46 -1.51 -3.07
N GLU A 61 -10.03 -0.38 -2.52
CA GLU A 61 -10.76 0.88 -2.61
C GLU A 61 -10.30 1.63 -3.85
N VAL A 62 -11.23 1.97 -4.74
CA VAL A 62 -10.98 2.82 -5.91
C VAL A 62 -11.60 4.20 -5.67
N PRO A 63 -10.89 5.30 -5.99
CA PRO A 63 -11.49 6.62 -5.95
C PRO A 63 -12.70 6.67 -6.88
N ILE A 64 -13.80 7.27 -6.41
CA ILE A 64 -15.08 7.38 -7.14
C ILE A 64 -14.88 8.00 -8.54
N ALA A 65 -13.89 8.88 -8.71
CA ALA A 65 -13.56 9.51 -9.99
C ALA A 65 -12.98 8.56 -11.06
N ALA A 66 -12.53 7.35 -10.69
CA ALA A 66 -11.95 6.38 -11.62
C ALA A 66 -13.00 5.45 -12.25
N VAL A 67 -14.25 5.48 -11.81
CA VAL A 67 -15.36 4.77 -12.44
C VAL A 67 -16.14 5.77 -13.31
N ALA A 68 -15.55 6.15 -14.44
CA ALA A 68 -16.39 6.65 -15.54
C ALA A 68 -17.28 5.49 -16.01
N PRO A 69 -18.57 5.73 -16.32
CA PRO A 69 -19.37 4.70 -16.95
C PRO A 69 -18.66 4.29 -18.25
N ILE A 70 -18.42 3.00 -18.43
CA ILE A 70 -18.06 2.44 -19.73
C ILE A 70 -19.35 2.47 -20.56
N GLU A 71 -19.77 3.67 -20.99
CA GLU A 71 -20.75 3.79 -22.06
C GLU A 71 -19.98 3.81 -23.39
N THR A 72 -20.19 2.72 -24.13
CA THR A 72 -19.91 2.52 -25.56
C THR A 72 -18.46 2.71 -25.99
N ALA A 73 -17.77 1.59 -26.21
CA ALA A 73 -16.69 1.54 -27.19
C ALA A 73 -17.28 1.90 -28.56
N GLU A 74 -17.15 3.17 -28.97
CA GLU A 74 -17.31 3.51 -30.38
C GLU A 74 -16.19 2.82 -31.16
N VAL A 75 -16.60 1.91 -32.04
CA VAL A 75 -15.78 1.33 -33.09
C VAL A 75 -15.35 2.49 -34.00
N ILE A 76 -14.08 2.89 -33.93
CA ILE A 76 -13.51 3.82 -34.89
C ILE A 76 -13.24 3.02 -36.17
N GLU A 77 -14.13 3.14 -37.16
CA GLU A 77 -13.83 2.65 -38.52
C GLU A 77 -12.81 3.57 -39.21
N PRO A 78 -11.86 3.03 -40.00
CA PRO A 78 -10.87 3.84 -40.67
C PRO A 78 -11.50 4.62 -41.83
N ALA A 79 -11.23 5.92 -41.88
CA ALA A 79 -11.64 6.77 -43.00
C ALA A 79 -10.92 6.35 -44.30
N ALA A 80 -11.70 6.25 -45.37
CA ALA A 80 -11.26 6.02 -46.75
C ALA A 80 -10.44 7.18 -47.32
#